data_AF-A0A2T3MHR7-F1
#
_entry.id   AF-A0A2T3MHR7-F1
#
_cell.length_a   1.000
_cell.length_b   1.000
_cell.length_c   1.000
_cell.angle_alpha   90.00
_cell.angle_beta   90.00
_cell.angle_gamma   90.00
#
_symmetry.space_group_name_H-M   'P 1'
#
loop_
_entity.id
_entity.type
_entity.pdbx_description
1 polymer ?
#
loop_
_entity_poly.entity_id
_entity_poly.type
_entity_poly.pdbx_seq_one_letter_code
_entity_poly.pdbx_strand_id
1 'polypeptide(L)'
;MTTFHDLLGTTEHTTPSEIKKRYKLLSHRLHPDKLGSGALMQLVTLAYNEILQGNGNKICESVVSEKLVLTKKYAQKLKHELESQRTKSIDLEQQILDLRKSLNKEKNENKNLTEQLKNEAAKTLVHDISPAEINRSEKLPRFKYGIVYSSILLNILLAVLVITLFNAQSTPLVDESNTNDVLVNTIEQPQPKLIEQKQVKVAKPAKEKTAIEVINIELTNSINQWELPRLTANKPYIAIRNKAGSYIVSSCDKRFYYYANLTQQRAHLPPNLAFIKHYHNFAVYHIGYGIGSQKDHWLNSQSIKVNREYFSNVNFEQMQQALKTRCVI
;
A
#
# COMPACT_ATOMS: atom_id res chain seq x y z
N MET A 1 12.18 -43.73 26.53
CA MET A 1 11.24 -42.88 25.75
C MET A 1 11.02 -41.61 26.54
N THR A 2 11.13 -40.44 25.92
CA THR A 2 10.99 -39.15 26.63
C THR A 2 9.55 -38.66 26.53
N THR A 3 8.93 -38.32 27.67
CA THR A 3 7.60 -37.72 27.74
C THR A 3 7.68 -36.19 27.71
N PHE A 4 6.55 -35.49 27.54
CA PHE A 4 6.53 -34.03 27.62
C PHE A 4 6.86 -33.52 29.04
N HIS A 5 6.49 -34.28 30.08
CA HIS A 5 6.90 -34.02 31.45
C HIS A 5 8.42 -34.09 31.62
N ASP A 6 9.06 -35.12 31.05
CA ASP A 6 10.53 -35.24 31.05
C ASP A 6 11.21 -34.08 30.32
N LEU A 7 10.60 -33.60 29.24
CA LEU A 7 11.12 -32.51 28.43
C LEU A 7 11.17 -31.16 29.18
N LEU A 8 10.19 -30.91 30.05
CA LEU A 8 10.10 -29.70 30.86
C LEU A 8 10.70 -29.87 32.27
N GLY A 9 11.12 -31.09 32.62
CA GLY A 9 11.60 -31.43 33.97
C GLY A 9 10.49 -31.28 35.02
N THR A 10 9.30 -31.76 34.70
CA THR A 10 8.09 -31.71 35.54
C THR A 10 7.51 -33.12 35.71
N THR A 11 6.53 -33.27 36.59
CA THR A 11 5.80 -34.52 36.83
C THR A 11 4.30 -34.29 36.79
N GLU A 12 3.50 -35.36 36.75
CA GLU A 12 2.03 -35.32 36.77
C GLU A 12 1.45 -34.55 37.97
N HIS A 13 2.18 -34.53 39.09
CA HIS A 13 1.78 -33.85 40.32
C HIS A 13 2.20 -32.38 40.36
N THR A 14 2.89 -31.88 39.32
CA THR A 14 3.38 -30.51 39.28
C THR A 14 2.23 -29.54 39.00
N THR A 15 2.11 -28.50 39.81
CA THR A 15 1.02 -27.52 39.63
C THR A 15 1.19 -26.71 38.32
N PRO A 16 0.10 -26.23 37.70
CA PRO A 16 0.18 -25.40 36.49
C PRO A 16 1.04 -24.14 36.64
N SER A 17 1.06 -23.56 37.85
CA SER A 17 1.90 -22.40 38.19
C SER A 17 3.39 -22.75 38.09
N GLU A 18 3.76 -23.94 38.56
CA GLU A 18 5.12 -24.41 38.56
C GLU A 18 5.60 -24.89 37.18
N ILE A 19 4.70 -25.50 36.40
CA ILE A 19 4.93 -25.79 34.97
C ILE A 19 5.22 -24.49 34.20
N LYS A 20 4.44 -23.43 34.44
CA LYS A 20 4.66 -22.10 33.83
C LYS A 20 6.01 -21.50 34.25
N LYS A 21 6.40 -21.65 35.52
CA LYS A 21 7.70 -21.19 36.03
C LYS A 21 8.86 -21.91 35.34
N ARG A 22 8.76 -23.24 35.18
CA ARG A 22 9.73 -24.08 34.47
C ARG A 22 9.85 -23.70 32.99
N TYR A 23 8.72 -23.51 32.30
CA TYR A 23 8.69 -23.03 30.91
C TYR A 23 9.39 -21.67 30.75
N LYS A 24 9.12 -20.71 31.65
CA LYS A 24 9.74 -19.39 31.59
C LYS A 24 11.27 -19.45 31.77
N LEU A 25 11.73 -20.31 32.69
CA LEU A 25 13.17 -20.50 32.92
C LEU A 25 13.86 -21.14 31.70
N LEU A 26 13.26 -22.18 31.12
CA LEU A 26 13.81 -22.88 29.96
C LEU A 26 13.76 -22.02 28.69
N SER A 27 12.67 -21.31 28.44
CA SER A 27 12.55 -20.41 27.29
C SER A 27 13.55 -19.26 27.33
N HIS A 28 13.85 -18.72 28.53
CA HIS A 28 14.87 -17.69 28.68
C HIS A 28 16.29 -18.20 28.38
N ARG A 29 16.58 -19.47 28.72
CA ARG A 29 17.88 -20.10 28.48
C ARG A 29 18.06 -20.58 27.05
N LEU A 30 16.98 -21.00 26.40
CA LEU A 30 16.98 -21.58 25.06
C LEU A 30 16.58 -20.58 23.97
N HIS A 31 16.43 -19.31 24.32
CA HIS A 31 16.05 -18.27 23.37
C HIS A 31 17.12 -18.13 22.26
N PRO A 32 16.73 -18.06 20.97
CA PRO A 32 17.68 -17.95 19.86
C PRO A 32 18.63 -16.75 19.99
N ASP A 33 18.13 -15.62 20.52
CA ASP A 33 18.94 -14.40 20.74
C ASP A 33 20.02 -14.55 21.82
N LYS A 34 19.99 -15.63 22.62
CA LYS A 34 20.89 -15.88 23.75
C LYS A 34 21.71 -17.15 23.57
N LEU A 35 22.14 -17.44 22.34
CA LEU A 35 22.88 -18.66 21.95
C LEU A 35 22.05 -19.96 22.00
N GLY A 36 20.72 -19.86 22.13
CA GLY A 36 19.82 -21.00 22.09
C GLY A 36 19.51 -21.48 20.67
N SER A 37 18.85 -22.64 20.55
CA SER A 37 18.38 -23.17 19.27
C SER A 37 16.88 -22.92 19.10
N GLY A 38 16.49 -22.35 17.95
CA GLY A 38 15.08 -22.18 17.60
C GLY A 38 14.30 -23.50 17.59
N ALA A 39 14.96 -24.62 17.25
CA ALA A 39 14.35 -25.94 17.28
C ALA A 39 14.07 -26.40 18.73
N LEU A 40 15.01 -26.17 19.66
CA LEU A 40 14.82 -26.49 21.07
C LEU A 40 13.73 -25.62 21.72
N MET A 41 13.68 -24.33 21.37
CA MET A 41 12.64 -23.42 21.85
C MET A 41 11.24 -23.85 21.38
N GLN A 42 11.12 -24.30 20.13
CA GLN A 42 9.86 -24.84 19.61
C GLN A 42 9.45 -26.12 20.35
N LEU A 43 10.39 -27.02 20.59
CA LEU A 43 10.17 -28.28 21.29
C LEU A 43 9.72 -28.06 22.76
N VAL A 44 10.35 -27.12 23.48
CA VAL A 44 9.92 -26.72 24.84
C VAL A 44 8.55 -26.05 24.86
N THR A 45 8.23 -25.24 23.85
CA THR A 45 6.91 -24.61 23.71
C THR A 45 5.82 -25.64 23.43
N LEU A 46 6.12 -26.66 22.63
CA LEU A 46 5.20 -27.77 22.36
C LEU A 46 4.92 -28.57 23.64
N ALA A 47 5.95 -28.96 24.39
CA ALA A 47 5.74 -29.67 25.65
C ALA A 47 4.89 -28.88 26.65
N TYR A 48 5.08 -27.56 26.73
CA TYR A 48 4.28 -26.72 27.62
C TYR A 48 2.80 -26.77 27.27
N ASN A 49 2.48 -26.65 25.98
CA ASN A 49 1.10 -26.69 25.51
C ASN A 49 0.47 -28.07 25.69
N GLU A 50 1.22 -29.15 25.44
CA GLU A 50 0.72 -30.52 25.63
C GLU A 50 0.48 -30.84 27.11
N ILE A 51 1.35 -30.42 28.02
CA ILE A 51 1.12 -30.59 29.46
C ILE A 51 -0.12 -29.83 29.92
N LEU A 52 -0.33 -28.59 29.45
CA LEU A 52 -1.53 -27.82 29.79
C LEU A 52 -2.83 -28.47 29.28
N GLN A 53 -2.76 -29.27 28.23
CA GLN A 53 -3.88 -30.03 27.68
C GLN A 53 -4.09 -31.38 28.37
N GLY A 54 -3.28 -31.71 29.40
CA GLY A 54 -3.34 -33.00 30.11
C GLY A 54 -2.60 -34.14 29.39
N ASN A 55 -1.82 -33.84 28.36
CA ASN A 55 -1.11 -34.83 27.55
C ASN A 55 0.35 -35.05 28.01
N GLY A 56 0.72 -34.62 29.22
CA GLY A 56 2.11 -34.57 29.67
C GLY A 56 2.88 -35.91 29.64
N ASN A 57 2.18 -37.03 29.80
CA ASN A 57 2.75 -38.39 29.79
C ASN A 57 2.91 -38.99 28.39
N LYS A 58 2.42 -38.31 27.34
CA LYS A 58 2.57 -38.82 25.98
C LYS A 58 4.04 -38.78 25.56
N ILE A 59 4.46 -39.82 24.83
CA ILE A 59 5.81 -39.96 24.31
C ILE A 59 6.03 -38.90 23.21
N CYS A 60 7.14 -38.18 23.28
CA CYS A 60 7.52 -37.11 22.38
C CYS A 60 8.09 -37.64 21.03
N GLU A 61 7.51 -38.70 20.46
CA GLU A 61 8.02 -39.34 19.23
C GLU A 61 7.35 -38.84 17.93
N SER A 62 6.21 -38.14 17.97
CA SER A 62 5.43 -37.85 16.74
C SER A 62 5.31 -36.39 16.30
N VAL A 63 5.58 -35.40 17.15
CA VAL A 63 5.20 -33.99 16.84
C VAL A 63 6.19 -33.27 15.92
N VAL A 64 7.43 -33.77 15.81
CA VAL A 64 8.47 -33.21 14.91
C VAL A 64 8.25 -33.64 13.46
N SER A 65 7.65 -34.81 13.21
CA SER A 65 7.55 -35.39 11.86
C SER A 65 6.48 -34.70 11.00
N GLU A 66 5.29 -34.46 11.55
CA GLU A 66 4.15 -33.98 10.75
C GLU A 66 4.32 -32.53 10.28
N LYS A 67 4.85 -31.66 11.15
CA LYS A 67 5.15 -30.27 10.81
C LYS A 67 6.31 -30.16 9.80
N LEU A 68 7.27 -31.08 9.86
CA LEU A 68 8.44 -31.12 8.96
C LEU A 68 8.10 -31.71 7.58
N VAL A 69 7.14 -32.65 7.52
CA VAL A 69 6.54 -33.13 6.26
C VAL A 69 5.71 -32.01 5.61
N LEU A 70 4.93 -31.27 6.40
CA LEU A 70 4.13 -30.17 5.89
C LEU A 70 5.00 -29.02 5.34
N THR A 71 6.09 -28.67 6.01
CA THR A 71 7.03 -27.64 5.51
C THR A 71 7.75 -28.07 4.23
N LYS A 72 8.16 -29.34 4.11
CA LYS A 72 8.74 -29.88 2.87
C LYS A 72 7.76 -29.82 1.70
N LYS A 73 6.50 -30.21 1.91
CA LYS A 73 5.44 -30.15 0.89
C LYS A 73 5.15 -28.71 0.46
N TYR A 74 5.12 -27.78 1.41
CA TYR A 74 4.94 -26.36 1.12
C TYR A 74 6.13 -25.77 0.34
N ALA A 75 7.36 -26.12 0.72
CA ALA A 75 8.56 -25.68 0.01
C ALA A 75 8.61 -26.20 -1.43
N GLN A 76 8.19 -27.45 -1.67
CA GLN A 76 8.12 -28.03 -3.02
C GLN A 76 7.07 -27.33 -3.88
N LYS A 77 5.89 -27.03 -3.33
CA LYS A 77 4.85 -26.27 -4.03
C LYS A 77 5.32 -24.86 -4.39
N LEU A 78 6.05 -24.21 -3.48
CA LEU A 78 6.59 -22.86 -3.71
C LEU A 78 7.64 -22.85 -4.83
N LYS A 79 8.50 -23.88 -4.90
CA LYS A 79 9.46 -24.05 -6.00
C LYS A 79 8.77 -24.20 -7.36
N HIS A 80 7.76 -25.06 -7.45
CA HIS A 80 7.00 -25.27 -8.68
C HIS A 80 6.29 -23.99 -9.14
N GLU A 81 5.70 -23.22 -8.22
CA GLU A 81 5.07 -21.94 -8.55
C GLU A 81 6.10 -20.92 -9.08
N LEU A 82 7.29 -20.88 -8.48
CA LEU A 82 8.36 -19.97 -8.89
C LEU A 82 8.88 -20.33 -10.29
N GLU A 83 9.02 -21.62 -10.59
CA GLU A 83 9.38 -22.08 -11.94
C GLU A 83 8.29 -21.74 -12.97
N SER A 84 7.02 -21.93 -12.63
CA SER A 84 5.89 -21.54 -13.49
C SER A 84 5.84 -20.03 -13.75
N GLN A 85 6.20 -19.20 -12.77
CA GLN A 85 6.29 -17.75 -12.97
C GLN A 85 7.47 -17.37 -13.86
N ARG A 86 8.62 -18.05 -13.73
CA ARG A 86 9.78 -17.81 -14.59
C ARG A 86 9.47 -18.12 -16.05
N THR A 87 8.80 -19.24 -16.33
CA THR A 87 8.44 -19.60 -17.72
C THR A 87 7.49 -18.58 -18.33
N LYS A 88 6.48 -18.11 -17.58
CA LYS A 88 5.58 -17.02 -18.02
C LYS A 88 6.32 -15.71 -18.27
N SER A 89 7.31 -15.37 -17.43
CA SER A 89 8.12 -14.16 -17.62
C SER A 89 8.92 -14.22 -18.92
N ILE A 90 9.53 -15.37 -19.22
CA ILE A 90 10.27 -15.59 -20.47
C ILE A 90 9.33 -15.49 -21.68
N ASP A 91 8.15 -16.11 -21.61
CA ASP A 91 7.16 -16.06 -22.70
C ASP A 91 6.67 -14.61 -22.96
N LEU A 92 6.40 -13.84 -21.90
CA LEU A 92 6.03 -12.43 -22.05
C LEU A 92 7.16 -11.57 -22.65
N GLU A 93 8.41 -11.81 -22.25
CA GLU A 93 9.56 -11.14 -22.86
C GLU A 93 9.69 -11.45 -24.35
N GLN A 94 9.44 -12.70 -24.74
CA GLN A 94 9.41 -13.13 -26.14
C GLN A 94 8.32 -12.38 -26.92
N GLN A 95 7.10 -12.31 -26.37
CA GLN A 95 5.99 -11.56 -26.99
C GLN A 95 6.31 -10.06 -27.15
N ILE A 96 6.95 -9.44 -26.16
CA ILE A 96 7.39 -8.03 -26.25
C ILE A 96 8.42 -7.87 -27.37
N LEU A 97 9.36 -8.80 -27.52
CA LEU A 97 10.36 -8.76 -28.58
C LEU A 97 9.71 -8.84 -29.97
N ASP A 98 8.76 -9.74 -30.15
CA ASP A 98 8.10 -9.94 -31.44
C ASP A 98 7.18 -8.76 -31.79
N LEU A 99 6.45 -8.22 -30.82
CA LEU A 99 5.68 -6.98 -31.01
C LEU A 99 6.59 -5.81 -31.42
N ARG A 100 7.77 -5.68 -30.81
CA ARG A 100 8.75 -4.64 -31.19
C ARG A 100 9.25 -4.83 -32.62
N LYS A 101 9.48 -6.07 -33.07
CA LYS A 101 9.89 -6.35 -34.46
C LYS A 101 8.78 -5.95 -35.43
N SER A 102 7.53 -6.33 -35.16
CA SER A 102 6.38 -5.98 -35.98
C SER A 102 6.17 -4.46 -36.05
N LEU A 103 6.25 -3.77 -34.92
CA LEU A 103 6.15 -2.31 -34.87
C LEU A 103 7.24 -1.62 -35.70
N ASN A 104 8.49 -2.11 -35.64
CA ASN A 104 9.57 -1.58 -36.44
C ASN A 104 9.39 -1.83 -37.94
N LYS A 105 8.81 -2.98 -38.31
CA LYS A 105 8.48 -3.30 -39.70
C LYS A 105 7.43 -2.32 -40.25
N GLU A 106 6.31 -2.15 -39.56
CA GLU A 106 5.26 -1.20 -39.95
C GLU A 106 5.78 0.25 -39.99
N LYS A 107 6.65 0.62 -39.05
CA LYS A 107 7.28 1.94 -39.05
C LYS A 107 8.14 2.17 -40.29
N ASN A 108 8.89 1.17 -40.75
CA ASN A 108 9.71 1.27 -41.94
C ASN A 108 8.86 1.27 -43.22
N GLU A 109 7.79 0.47 -43.27
CA GLU A 109 6.83 0.48 -44.38
C GLU A 109 6.15 1.84 -44.51
N ASN A 110 5.67 2.42 -43.40
CA ASN A 110 5.09 3.76 -43.38
C ASN A 110 6.09 4.84 -43.83
N LYS A 111 7.37 4.75 -43.42
CA LYS A 111 8.40 5.68 -43.92
C LYS A 111 8.54 5.60 -45.43
N ASN A 112 8.64 4.40 -45.99
CA ASN A 112 8.76 4.19 -47.43
C ASN A 112 7.54 4.75 -48.19
N LEU A 113 6.33 4.48 -47.71
CA LEU A 113 5.09 5.05 -48.24
C LEU A 113 5.09 6.58 -48.20
N THR A 114 5.54 7.19 -47.10
CA THR A 114 5.63 8.66 -47.01
C THR A 114 6.67 9.25 -47.96
N GLU A 115 7.77 8.54 -48.24
CA GLU A 115 8.75 8.95 -49.23
C GLU A 115 8.20 8.81 -50.66
N GLN A 116 7.47 7.73 -50.95
CA GLN A 116 6.78 7.55 -52.23
C GLN A 116 5.76 8.68 -52.48
N LEU A 117 4.91 8.98 -51.51
CA LEU A 117 3.94 10.08 -51.62
C LEU A 117 4.60 11.45 -51.84
N LYS A 118 5.73 11.72 -51.16
CA LYS A 118 6.50 12.95 -51.39
C LYS A 118 7.08 13.00 -52.80
N ASN A 119 7.59 11.89 -53.30
CA ASN A 119 8.17 11.79 -54.64
C ASN A 119 7.10 11.91 -55.73
N GLU A 120 5.92 11.32 -55.52
CA GLU A 120 4.78 11.48 -56.42
C GLU A 120 4.27 12.92 -56.43
N ALA A 121 4.05 13.53 -55.26
CA ALA A 121 3.66 14.93 -55.17
C ALA A 121 4.67 15.88 -55.84
N ALA A 122 5.97 15.60 -55.72
CA ALA A 122 7.02 16.36 -56.41
C ALA A 122 6.95 16.20 -57.94
N LYS A 123 6.62 15.01 -58.45
CA LYS A 123 6.43 14.78 -59.90
C LYS A 123 5.19 15.49 -60.44
N THR A 124 4.08 15.49 -59.69
CA THR A 124 2.86 16.20 -60.10
C THR A 124 3.09 17.71 -60.17
N LEU A 125 3.88 18.27 -59.23
CA LEU A 125 4.20 19.70 -59.21
C LEU A 125 5.12 20.15 -60.36
N VAL A 126 5.93 19.24 -60.92
CA VAL A 126 6.83 19.52 -62.05
C VAL A 126 6.11 19.41 -63.40
N HIS A 127 5.02 18.64 -63.50
CA HIS A 127 4.31 18.44 -64.77
C HIS A 127 3.30 19.57 -65.11
N ASP A 128 2.94 20.42 -64.14
CA ASP A 128 1.99 21.54 -64.33
C ASP A 128 2.66 22.89 -64.68
N ILE A 129 3.94 22.90 -65.05
CA ILE A 129 4.61 24.12 -65.53
C ILE A 129 5.05 23.94 -66.98
N SER A 130 4.10 24.18 -67.89
CA SER A 130 4.38 24.58 -69.28
C SER A 130 5.13 25.93 -69.27
N PRO A 131 6.18 26.14 -70.08
CA PRO A 131 7.00 27.35 -69.99
C PRO A 131 6.32 28.50 -70.74
N ALA A 132 5.39 29.17 -70.06
CA ALA A 132 4.92 30.49 -70.47
C ALA A 132 5.49 31.55 -69.51
N GLU A 133 6.37 32.38 -70.07
CA GLU A 133 6.69 33.74 -69.62
C GLU A 133 7.27 33.90 -68.21
N ILE A 134 8.57 33.64 -68.12
CA ILE A 134 9.43 34.33 -67.15
C ILE A 134 9.58 35.77 -67.66
N ASN A 135 8.91 36.73 -67.02
CA ASN A 135 9.45 38.06 -66.68
C ASN A 135 8.35 38.95 -66.08
N ARG A 136 8.24 38.98 -64.75
CA ARG A 136 7.98 40.23 -64.04
C ARG A 136 8.39 40.14 -62.59
N SER A 137 9.40 40.95 -62.28
CA SER A 137 9.87 41.26 -60.95
C SER A 137 8.82 42.02 -60.16
N GLU A 138 8.40 41.50 -59.01
CA GLU A 138 7.99 42.35 -57.89
C GLU A 138 8.61 41.80 -56.60
N LYS A 139 9.30 42.70 -55.90
CA LYS A 139 9.99 42.46 -54.64
C LYS A 139 9.00 42.68 -53.48
N LEU A 140 9.26 41.95 -52.38
CA LEU A 140 8.75 42.05 -50.99
C LEU A 140 7.49 41.23 -50.61
N PRO A 141 7.32 40.83 -49.33
CA PRO A 141 8.34 40.36 -48.37
C PRO A 141 7.90 39.07 -47.62
N ARG A 142 8.83 38.56 -46.81
CA ARG A 142 8.72 37.41 -45.92
C ARG A 142 7.51 37.50 -44.96
N PHE A 143 6.44 36.76 -45.22
CA PHE A 143 5.31 36.58 -44.30
C PHE A 143 4.86 35.10 -44.24
N LYS A 144 5.73 34.20 -43.72
CA LYS A 144 5.32 32.82 -43.39
C LYS A 144 5.77 32.32 -42.01
N TYR A 145 6.43 33.16 -41.21
CA TYR A 145 6.86 32.80 -39.84
C TYR A 145 6.08 33.51 -38.72
N GLY A 146 5.24 34.51 -39.03
CA GLY A 146 4.54 35.31 -38.00
C GLY A 146 3.49 34.53 -37.20
N ILE A 147 2.84 33.52 -37.80
CA ILE A 147 1.72 32.82 -37.14
C ILE A 147 2.23 31.83 -36.08
N VAL A 148 3.35 31.15 -36.33
CA VAL A 148 3.89 30.15 -35.40
C VAL A 148 4.56 30.79 -34.19
N TYR A 149 5.32 31.88 -34.37
CA TYR A 149 5.96 32.57 -33.24
C TYR A 149 4.98 33.38 -32.39
N SER A 150 3.85 33.85 -32.95
CA SER A 150 2.81 34.53 -32.17
C SER A 150 2.15 33.63 -31.11
N SER A 151 1.96 32.35 -31.43
CA SER A 151 1.36 31.38 -30.50
C SER A 151 2.30 31.02 -29.34
N ILE A 152 3.61 30.92 -29.62
CA ILE A 152 4.60 30.61 -28.57
C ILE A 152 4.76 31.80 -27.62
N LEU A 153 4.82 33.03 -28.13
CA LEU A 153 4.90 34.25 -27.31
C LEU A 153 3.64 34.45 -26.47
N LEU A 154 2.45 34.19 -27.03
CA LEU A 154 1.19 34.30 -26.29
C LEU A 154 1.12 33.29 -25.13
N ASN A 155 1.56 32.05 -25.34
CA ASN A 155 1.56 31.02 -24.29
C ASN A 155 2.57 31.32 -23.18
N ILE A 156 3.76 31.86 -23.52
CA ILE A 156 4.73 32.29 -22.50
C ILE A 156 4.18 33.48 -21.71
N LEU A 157 3.55 34.46 -22.38
CA LEU A 157 2.94 35.60 -21.71
C LEU A 157 1.82 35.16 -20.75
N LEU A 158 0.97 34.22 -21.18
CA LEU A 158 -0.11 33.67 -20.36
C LEU A 158 0.43 32.92 -19.14
N ALA A 159 1.52 32.16 -19.30
CA ALA A 159 2.16 31.44 -18.20
C ALA A 159 2.76 32.41 -17.15
N VAL A 160 3.39 33.50 -17.59
CA VAL A 160 3.91 34.55 -16.70
C VAL A 160 2.76 35.27 -15.96
N LEU A 161 1.64 35.50 -16.65
CA LEU A 161 0.45 36.14 -16.06
C LEU A 161 -0.22 35.25 -15.01
N VAL A 162 -0.26 33.93 -15.22
CA VAL A 162 -0.75 32.97 -14.21
C VAL A 162 0.17 32.92 -12.99
N ILE A 163 1.50 32.91 -13.17
CA ILE A 163 2.46 32.87 -12.05
C ILE A 163 2.41 34.17 -11.23
N THR A 164 2.25 35.34 -11.87
CA THR A 164 2.15 36.63 -11.18
C THR A 164 0.84 36.79 -10.43
N LEU A 165 -0.28 36.31 -10.97
CA LEU A 165 -1.58 36.31 -10.26
C LEU A 165 -1.61 35.30 -9.10
N PHE A 166 -0.96 34.13 -9.23
CA PHE A 166 -0.90 33.14 -8.15
C PHE A 166 0.02 33.56 -7.00
N ASN A 167 1.11 34.30 -7.29
CA ASN A 167 2.02 34.81 -6.25
C ASN A 167 1.58 36.16 -5.65
N ALA A 168 0.55 36.82 -6.19
CA ALA A 168 0.01 38.05 -5.61
C ALA A 168 -0.93 37.80 -4.42
N GLN A 169 -1.29 36.54 -4.12
CA GLN A 169 -2.27 36.20 -3.07
C GLN A 169 -1.66 35.58 -1.80
N SER A 170 -0.35 35.76 -1.59
CA SER A 170 0.33 35.37 -0.35
C SER A 170 1.22 36.49 0.17
N THR A 171 0.60 37.54 0.70
CA THR A 171 1.23 38.42 1.69
C THR A 171 0.40 38.38 2.98
N PRO A 172 0.90 37.79 4.08
CA PRO A 172 0.40 38.10 5.39
C PRO A 172 1.02 39.42 5.86
N LEU A 173 0.20 40.45 5.96
CA LEU A 173 0.43 41.60 6.84
C LEU A 173 0.16 41.14 8.26
N VAL A 174 1.17 41.10 9.15
CA VAL A 174 0.98 41.44 10.57
C VAL A 174 2.25 42.10 11.11
N ASP A 175 1.97 43.21 11.80
CA ASP A 175 2.80 44.16 12.52
C ASP A 175 3.88 43.62 13.45
N GLU A 176 4.88 44.48 13.57
CA GLU A 176 5.86 44.64 14.62
C GLU A 176 5.18 45.03 15.96
N SER A 177 5.47 44.31 17.05
CA SER A 177 5.75 44.92 18.35
C SER A 177 6.38 43.93 19.33
N ASN A 178 7.53 44.36 19.84
CA ASN A 178 8.30 43.76 20.92
C ASN A 178 7.51 43.70 22.24
N THR A 179 7.71 42.67 23.06
CA THR A 179 8.30 42.86 24.40
C THR A 179 8.75 41.54 25.03
N ASN A 180 9.86 41.65 25.76
CA ASN A 180 10.53 40.62 26.53
C ASN A 180 9.61 40.03 27.61
N ASP A 181 9.81 38.76 27.98
CA ASP A 181 10.39 38.48 29.28
C ASP A 181 10.83 37.03 29.46
N VAL A 182 12.04 36.95 30.00
CA VAL A 182 12.75 35.79 30.51
C VAL A 182 12.12 35.41 31.86
N LEU A 183 11.82 34.14 32.09
CA LEU A 183 12.05 33.56 33.42
C LEU A 183 12.42 32.08 33.34
N VAL A 184 13.63 31.83 33.81
CA VAL A 184 14.26 30.56 34.14
C VAL A 184 13.66 29.99 35.44
N ASN A 185 13.44 28.68 35.53
CA ASN A 185 13.84 27.80 36.65
C ASN A 185 13.34 26.35 36.37
N THR A 186 14.21 25.36 36.19
CA THR A 186 15.04 24.61 37.18
C THR A 186 14.31 23.37 37.75
N ILE A 187 14.74 22.21 37.24
CA ILE A 187 15.04 20.91 37.88
C ILE A 187 14.41 20.62 39.25
N GLU A 188 13.69 19.50 39.38
CA GLU A 188 13.95 18.46 40.41
C GLU A 188 13.02 17.23 40.30
N GLN A 189 13.64 16.04 40.22
CA GLN A 189 13.09 14.78 40.73
C GLN A 189 13.73 14.56 42.12
N PRO A 190 12.97 14.07 43.12
CA PRO A 190 13.26 12.72 43.60
C PRO A 190 12.03 11.91 44.09
N GLN A 191 12.15 10.57 43.99
CA GLN A 191 11.30 9.54 44.64
C GLN A 191 11.59 9.44 46.16
N PRO A 192 11.04 8.50 46.98
CA PRO A 192 9.86 7.60 46.92
C PRO A 192 9.00 7.64 48.23
N LYS A 193 7.76 7.09 48.25
CA LYS A 193 7.11 6.61 49.49
C LYS A 193 6.28 5.33 49.29
N LEU A 194 6.39 4.47 50.30
CA LEU A 194 5.86 3.11 50.47
C LEU A 194 4.33 3.07 50.69
N ILE A 195 3.72 2.02 50.09
CA ILE A 195 2.62 1.15 50.55
C ILE A 195 1.27 1.80 50.92
N GLU A 196 0.25 1.49 50.11
CA GLU A 196 -1.00 0.95 50.66
C GLU A 196 -1.66 -0.01 49.65
N GLN A 197 -1.84 -1.27 50.06
CA GLN A 197 -2.54 -2.29 49.29
C GLN A 197 -4.04 -2.00 49.30
N LYS A 198 -4.58 -1.50 48.20
CA LYS A 198 -6.03 -1.49 47.96
C LYS A 198 -6.37 -2.48 46.86
N GLN A 199 -7.08 -3.54 47.24
CA GLN A 199 -7.56 -4.57 46.34
C GLN A 199 -8.44 -3.94 45.24
N VAL A 200 -7.93 -3.89 44.01
CA VAL A 200 -8.73 -3.54 42.84
C VAL A 200 -9.37 -4.84 42.34
N LYS A 201 -10.68 -4.97 42.58
CA LYS A 201 -11.54 -5.94 41.90
C LYS A 201 -11.27 -5.85 40.40
N VAL A 202 -10.87 -6.97 39.80
CA VAL A 202 -10.69 -7.10 38.35
C VAL A 202 -12.05 -6.88 37.69
N ALA A 203 -12.31 -5.64 37.27
CA ALA A 203 -13.37 -5.34 36.32
C ALA A 203 -12.97 -5.99 34.99
N LYS A 204 -13.69 -7.05 34.65
CA LYS A 204 -13.70 -7.67 33.33
C LYS A 204 -13.91 -6.53 32.31
N PRO A 205 -13.02 -6.31 31.32
CA PRO A 205 -13.28 -5.30 30.31
C PRO A 205 -14.54 -5.74 29.57
N ALA A 206 -15.61 -4.97 29.75
CA ALA A 206 -16.79 -5.07 28.91
C ALA A 206 -16.33 -4.83 27.48
N LYS A 207 -16.27 -5.89 26.68
CA LYS A 207 -16.15 -5.77 25.23
C LYS A 207 -17.44 -5.14 24.75
N GLU A 208 -17.47 -3.82 24.73
CA GLU A 208 -18.40 -3.08 23.88
C GLU A 208 -18.00 -3.39 22.43
N LYS A 209 -18.60 -4.45 21.89
CA LYS A 209 -18.55 -4.74 20.45
C LYS A 209 -19.41 -3.68 19.77
N THR A 210 -18.85 -2.50 19.56
CA THR A 210 -19.41 -1.56 18.58
C THR A 210 -19.37 -2.29 17.23
N ALA A 211 -20.53 -2.68 16.72
CA ALA A 211 -20.63 -3.34 15.42
C ALA A 211 -20.03 -2.38 14.38
N ILE A 212 -18.94 -2.80 13.73
CA ILE A 212 -18.30 -2.00 12.69
C ILE A 212 -19.25 -1.97 11.50
N GLU A 213 -19.92 -0.84 11.31
CA GLU A 213 -20.82 -0.61 10.19
C GLU A 213 -19.99 -0.45 8.91
N VAL A 214 -20.19 -1.35 7.96
CA VAL A 214 -19.46 -1.38 6.68
C VAL A 214 -20.17 -0.49 5.67
N ILE A 215 -19.37 0.27 4.94
CA ILE A 215 -19.83 1.31 4.03
C ILE A 215 -20.09 0.70 2.66
N ASN A 216 -21.30 0.92 2.13
CA ASN A 216 -21.60 0.56 0.76
C ASN A 216 -20.84 1.52 -0.17
N ILE A 217 -19.85 0.99 -0.88
CA ILE A 217 -19.03 1.77 -1.80
C ILE A 217 -19.65 1.84 -3.20
N GLU A 218 -19.60 3.03 -3.77
CA GLU A 218 -19.78 3.28 -5.20
C GLU A 218 -18.52 2.82 -5.98
N LEU A 219 -18.73 2.10 -7.08
CA LEU A 219 -17.65 1.59 -7.91
C LEU A 219 -17.24 2.65 -8.93
N THR A 220 -15.95 2.93 -9.00
CA THR A 220 -15.42 3.99 -9.86
C THR A 220 -14.40 3.43 -10.85
N ASN A 221 -14.27 4.09 -12.00
CA ASN A 221 -13.35 3.68 -13.06
C ASN A 221 -11.95 4.30 -12.91
N SER A 222 -11.82 5.34 -12.09
CA SER A 222 -10.54 5.94 -11.77
C SER A 222 -9.67 4.94 -11.00
N ILE A 223 -8.38 4.97 -11.31
CA ILE A 223 -7.39 4.08 -10.70
C ILE A 223 -6.34 4.97 -10.06
N ASN A 224 -5.90 4.60 -8.86
CA ASN A 224 -4.83 5.25 -8.12
C ASN A 224 -5.10 6.73 -7.78
N GLN A 225 -6.38 7.10 -7.67
CA GLN A 225 -6.80 8.42 -7.20
C GLN A 225 -7.81 8.25 -6.08
N TRP A 226 -7.63 9.02 -5.02
CA TRP A 226 -8.61 9.13 -3.95
C TRP A 226 -9.80 9.92 -4.46
N GLU A 227 -10.99 9.46 -4.12
CA GLU A 227 -12.24 10.09 -4.50
C GLU A 227 -13.15 10.23 -3.31
N LEU A 228 -13.94 11.31 -3.34
CA LEU A 228 -15.02 11.57 -2.41
C LEU A 228 -16.34 11.49 -3.20
N PRO A 229 -17.03 10.34 -3.17
CA PRO A 229 -18.27 10.13 -3.91
C PRO A 229 -19.32 11.21 -3.58
N ARG A 230 -20.05 11.66 -4.62
CA ARG A 230 -20.92 12.84 -4.51
C ARG A 230 -22.20 12.57 -3.73
N LEU A 231 -22.73 11.35 -3.80
CA LEU A 231 -24.05 10.98 -3.28
C LEU A 231 -23.98 9.61 -2.65
N THR A 232 -23.85 9.55 -1.33
CA THR A 232 -23.99 8.29 -0.59
C THR A 232 -25.16 8.44 0.36
N ALA A 233 -26.11 7.49 0.29
CA ALA A 233 -27.14 7.30 1.32
C ALA A 233 -26.54 6.88 2.68
N ASN A 234 -25.23 6.66 2.71
CA ASN A 234 -24.42 6.22 3.83
C ASN A 234 -23.55 7.37 4.39
N LYS A 235 -22.82 7.05 5.47
CA LYS A 235 -21.79 7.92 6.05
C LYS A 235 -20.77 8.36 4.98
N PRO A 236 -20.34 9.64 4.98
CA PRO A 236 -19.31 10.14 4.08
C PRO A 236 -18.03 9.30 4.16
N TYR A 237 -17.40 9.05 3.02
CA TYR A 237 -16.14 8.33 2.95
C TYR A 237 -15.32 8.78 1.75
N ILE A 238 -14.01 8.53 1.82
CA ILE A 238 -13.11 8.58 0.67
C ILE A 238 -12.65 7.18 0.34
N ALA A 239 -12.44 6.92 -0.95
CA ALA A 239 -11.94 5.65 -1.40
C ALA A 239 -10.91 5.80 -2.50
N ILE A 240 -10.03 4.81 -2.62
CA ILE A 240 -9.09 4.67 -3.72
C ILE A 240 -9.18 3.27 -4.27
N ARG A 241 -9.29 3.17 -5.60
CA ARG A 241 -9.22 1.91 -6.34
C ARG A 241 -7.81 1.68 -6.88
N ASN A 242 -7.31 0.45 -6.78
CA ASN A 242 -6.06 0.07 -7.45
C ASN A 242 -6.30 -0.63 -8.80
N LYS A 243 -5.23 -0.96 -9.52
CA LYS A 243 -5.29 -1.68 -10.81
C LYS A 243 -5.95 -3.07 -10.69
N ALA A 244 -5.86 -3.69 -9.52
CA ALA A 244 -6.45 -4.98 -9.20
C ALA A 244 -7.98 -4.91 -8.96
N GLY A 245 -8.53 -3.70 -8.85
CA GLY A 245 -9.94 -3.46 -8.56
C GLY A 245 -10.32 -3.58 -7.08
N SER A 246 -9.34 -3.75 -6.19
CA SER A 246 -9.54 -3.62 -4.75
C SER A 246 -9.56 -2.15 -4.34
N TYR A 247 -10.19 -1.86 -3.20
CA TYR A 247 -10.29 -0.49 -2.67
C TYR A 247 -9.71 -0.37 -1.27
N ILE A 248 -9.20 0.82 -0.97
CA ILE A 248 -9.04 1.29 0.41
C ILE A 248 -10.10 2.36 0.64
N VAL A 249 -10.76 2.29 1.79
CA VAL A 249 -11.86 3.17 2.16
C VAL A 249 -11.59 3.75 3.53
N SER A 250 -11.76 5.05 3.69
CA SER A 250 -11.71 5.73 4.98
C SER A 250 -12.96 6.59 5.18
N SER A 251 -13.51 6.59 6.38
CA SER A 251 -14.72 7.33 6.73
C SER A 251 -14.49 8.24 7.93
N CYS A 252 -15.57 8.82 8.44
CA CYS A 252 -15.56 9.76 9.56
C CYS A 252 -15.06 9.13 10.88
N ASP A 253 -15.03 7.81 10.98
CA ASP A 253 -14.46 7.07 12.10
C ASP A 253 -12.92 7.05 12.12
N LYS A 254 -12.27 7.68 11.14
CA LYS A 254 -10.81 7.78 10.99
C LYS A 254 -10.11 6.43 10.83
N ARG A 255 -10.86 5.37 10.51
CA ARG A 255 -10.32 4.03 10.24
C ARG A 255 -10.13 3.82 8.75
N PHE A 256 -9.36 2.78 8.44
CA PHE A 256 -9.10 2.35 7.07
C PHE A 256 -9.57 0.91 6.88
N TYR A 257 -10.26 0.71 5.77
CA TYR A 257 -10.85 -0.55 5.40
C TYR A 257 -10.34 -0.98 4.04
N TYR A 258 -9.98 -2.25 3.92
CA TYR A 258 -9.57 -2.87 2.67
C TYR A 258 -10.72 -3.68 2.10
N TYR A 259 -11.24 -3.24 0.96
CA TYR A 259 -12.27 -3.92 0.19
C TYR A 259 -11.56 -4.71 -0.89
N ALA A 260 -11.30 -5.95 -0.54
CA ALA A 260 -10.46 -6.80 -1.35
C ALA A 260 -11.32 -7.45 -2.44
N ASN A 261 -10.93 -7.30 -3.70
CA ASN A 261 -11.65 -7.85 -4.84
C ASN A 261 -11.62 -9.39 -4.83
N LEU A 262 -12.77 -10.05 -4.86
CA LEU A 262 -12.89 -11.51 -4.81
C LEU A 262 -12.56 -12.20 -6.13
N THR A 263 -12.47 -11.46 -7.25
CA THR A 263 -12.06 -12.05 -8.54
C THR A 263 -10.58 -12.44 -8.57
N GLN A 264 -9.80 -12.06 -7.55
CA GLN A 264 -8.38 -12.39 -7.45
C GLN A 264 -8.15 -13.57 -6.49
N GLN A 265 -7.41 -14.59 -6.95
CA GLN A 265 -6.94 -15.67 -6.06
C GLN A 265 -5.97 -15.12 -5.02
N ARG A 266 -6.25 -15.36 -3.74
CA ARG A 266 -5.41 -14.86 -2.64
C ARG A 266 -4.64 -15.98 -1.97
N ALA A 267 -3.31 -15.89 -2.08
CA ALA A 267 -2.41 -16.69 -1.27
C ALA A 267 -2.03 -15.91 0.00
N HIS A 268 -2.69 -16.23 1.11
CA HIS A 268 -2.41 -15.77 2.48
C HIS A 268 -2.60 -14.26 2.73
N LEU A 269 -3.57 -13.93 3.59
CA LEU A 269 -3.82 -12.56 4.06
C LEU A 269 -2.83 -12.18 5.16
N PRO A 270 -2.30 -10.94 5.18
CA PRO A 270 -1.47 -10.47 6.27
C PRO A 270 -2.28 -10.33 7.58
N PRO A 271 -1.64 -10.54 8.74
CA PRO A 271 -2.32 -10.63 10.05
C PRO A 271 -2.94 -9.30 10.50
N ASN A 272 -2.54 -8.17 9.91
CA ASN A 272 -3.09 -6.86 10.23
C ASN A 272 -4.46 -6.59 9.60
N LEU A 273 -4.95 -7.49 8.74
CA LEU A 273 -6.27 -7.41 8.12
C LEU A 273 -7.26 -8.26 8.90
N ALA A 274 -8.07 -7.61 9.73
CA ALA A 274 -9.14 -8.26 10.47
C ALA A 274 -10.40 -8.34 9.59
N PHE A 275 -10.84 -9.56 9.28
CA PHE A 275 -12.05 -9.76 8.48
C PHE A 275 -13.29 -9.18 9.18
N ILE A 276 -14.12 -8.47 8.43
CA ILE A 276 -15.40 -7.93 8.91
C ILE A 276 -16.56 -8.72 8.32
N LYS A 277 -16.73 -8.67 7.00
CA LYS A 277 -17.81 -9.37 6.28
C LYS A 277 -17.54 -9.42 4.78
N HIS A 278 -18.36 -10.19 4.07
CA HIS A 278 -18.50 -10.09 2.62
C HIS A 278 -19.47 -8.96 2.24
N TYR A 279 -19.14 -8.24 1.18
CA TYR A 279 -19.97 -7.18 0.62
C TYR A 279 -19.86 -7.22 -0.90
N HIS A 280 -20.92 -7.68 -1.58
CA HIS A 280 -20.93 -7.89 -3.04
C HIS A 280 -19.71 -8.73 -3.48
N ASN A 281 -18.91 -8.23 -4.43
CA ASN A 281 -17.71 -8.88 -4.94
C ASN A 281 -16.46 -8.61 -4.09
N PHE A 282 -16.63 -8.18 -2.83
CA PHE A 282 -15.55 -7.85 -1.92
C PHE A 282 -15.60 -8.68 -0.63
N ALA A 283 -14.40 -9.00 -0.13
CA ALA A 283 -14.21 -9.30 1.28
C ALA A 283 -13.66 -8.06 1.96
N VAL A 284 -14.32 -7.59 3.01
CA VAL A 284 -13.99 -6.34 3.70
C VAL A 284 -13.19 -6.64 4.96
N TYR A 285 -12.07 -5.94 5.11
CA TYR A 285 -11.17 -6.07 6.24
C TYR A 285 -10.93 -4.71 6.90
N HIS A 286 -10.83 -4.68 8.22
CA HIS A 286 -10.27 -3.55 8.95
C HIS A 286 -8.74 -3.65 8.96
N ILE A 287 -8.05 -2.56 8.64
CA ILE A 287 -6.59 -2.47 8.75
C ILE A 287 -6.26 -2.05 10.19
N GLY A 288 -6.07 -3.02 11.07
CA GLY A 288 -5.99 -2.75 12.52
C GLY A 288 -4.68 -2.13 13.00
N TYR A 289 -3.59 -2.34 12.26
CA TYR A 289 -2.27 -1.82 12.60
C TYR A 289 -1.31 -1.88 11.40
N GLY A 290 -0.13 -1.29 11.55
CA GLY A 290 0.91 -1.25 10.53
C GLY A 290 0.60 -0.28 9.38
N ILE A 291 1.35 -0.40 8.29
CA ILE A 291 1.24 0.50 7.14
C ILE A 291 -0.20 0.49 6.59
N GLY A 292 -0.76 1.68 6.36
CA GLY A 292 -2.12 1.88 5.85
C GLY A 292 -3.22 1.96 6.93
N SER A 293 -2.91 1.68 8.20
CA SER A 293 -3.89 1.78 9.30
C SER A 293 -4.12 3.20 9.85
N GLN A 294 -3.25 4.15 9.51
CA GLN A 294 -3.22 5.49 10.07
C GLN A 294 -3.05 6.53 8.97
N LYS A 295 -3.64 7.72 9.17
CA LYS A 295 -3.59 8.84 8.24
C LYS A 295 -2.17 9.23 7.84
N ASP A 296 -1.24 9.22 8.79
CA ASP A 296 0.13 9.68 8.55
C ASP A 296 0.89 8.78 7.57
N HIS A 297 0.56 7.49 7.50
CA HIS A 297 1.11 6.61 6.47
C HIS A 297 0.73 7.10 5.06
N TRP A 298 -0.50 7.57 4.89
CA TRP A 298 -1.05 8.03 3.62
C TRP A 298 -0.56 9.43 3.24
N LEU A 299 -0.29 10.30 4.21
CA LEU A 299 0.29 11.62 3.96
C LEU A 299 1.77 11.58 3.59
N ASN A 300 2.54 10.72 4.27
CA ASN A 300 4.01 10.75 4.20
C ASN A 300 4.60 9.78 3.17
N SER A 301 3.77 9.19 2.31
CA SER A 301 4.24 8.24 1.29
C SER A 301 3.57 8.52 -0.05
N GLN A 302 4.28 8.24 -1.15
CA GLN A 302 3.70 8.32 -2.50
C GLN A 302 2.74 7.17 -2.80
N SER A 303 2.98 6.02 -2.18
CA SER A 303 2.15 4.83 -2.29
C SER A 303 2.31 3.92 -1.09
N ILE A 304 1.27 3.12 -0.84
CA ILE A 304 1.21 2.13 0.23
C ILE A 304 0.93 0.75 -0.34
N LYS A 305 1.58 -0.25 0.23
CA LYS A 305 1.33 -1.65 -0.07
C LYS A 305 0.41 -2.29 0.96
N VAL A 306 -0.79 -2.71 0.55
CA VAL A 306 -1.75 -3.48 1.35
C VAL A 306 -2.03 -4.80 0.64
N ASN A 307 -1.89 -5.93 1.35
CA ASN A 307 -2.12 -7.27 0.78
C ASN A 307 -1.37 -7.52 -0.56
N ARG A 308 -0.11 -7.09 -0.65
CA ARG A 308 0.74 -7.15 -1.86
C ARG A 308 0.31 -6.27 -3.02
N GLU A 309 -0.76 -5.50 -2.87
CA GLU A 309 -1.25 -4.55 -3.85
C GLU A 309 -0.80 -3.13 -3.48
N TYR A 310 -0.50 -2.30 -4.48
CA TYR A 310 -0.10 -0.91 -4.27
C TYR A 310 -1.28 0.04 -4.48
N PHE A 311 -1.38 1.02 -3.59
CA PHE A 311 -2.34 2.12 -3.61
C PHE A 311 -1.58 3.44 -3.62
N SER A 312 -1.99 4.37 -4.47
CA SER A 312 -1.33 5.68 -4.60
C SER A 312 -1.90 6.72 -3.63
N ASN A 313 -1.15 7.77 -3.34
CA ASN A 313 -1.55 8.82 -2.39
C ASN A 313 -1.61 10.21 -3.02
N VAL A 314 -1.55 10.32 -4.36
CA VAL A 314 -1.36 11.57 -5.13
C VAL A 314 -2.27 12.73 -4.71
N ASN A 315 -3.49 12.45 -4.25
CA ASN A 315 -4.46 13.46 -3.81
C ASN A 315 -5.12 13.12 -2.46
N PHE A 316 -4.48 12.29 -1.64
CA PHE A 316 -5.06 11.85 -0.36
C PHE A 316 -5.36 13.02 0.58
N GLU A 317 -4.42 13.95 0.74
CA GLU A 317 -4.59 15.08 1.66
C GLU A 317 -5.81 15.94 1.31
N GLN A 318 -5.94 16.30 0.03
CA GLN A 318 -7.06 17.08 -0.48
C GLN A 318 -8.40 16.38 -0.22
N MET A 319 -8.49 15.07 -0.52
CA MET A 319 -9.70 14.29 -0.30
C MET A 319 -10.01 14.11 1.18
N GLN A 320 -8.99 13.95 2.03
CA GLN A 320 -9.17 13.86 3.47
C GLN A 320 -9.68 15.18 4.06
N GLN A 321 -9.21 16.34 3.57
CA GLN A 321 -9.75 17.64 3.95
C GLN A 321 -11.20 17.78 3.51
N ALA A 322 -11.53 17.40 2.27
CA ALA A 322 -12.90 17.40 1.77
C ALA A 322 -13.83 16.41 2.50
N LEU A 323 -13.31 15.29 3.01
CA LEU A 323 -14.06 14.38 3.85
C LEU A 323 -14.38 15.01 5.20
N LYS A 324 -13.40 15.67 5.82
CA LYS A 324 -13.58 16.34 7.13
C LYS A 324 -14.71 17.37 7.09
N THR A 325 -14.88 18.12 6.00
CA THR A 325 -15.98 19.09 5.89
C THR A 325 -17.35 18.44 5.76
N ARG A 326 -17.42 17.17 5.34
CA ARG A 326 -18.67 16.39 5.25
C ARG A 326 -18.97 15.56 6.50
N CYS A 327 -17.95 15.24 7.29
CA CYS A 327 -18.12 14.60 8.58
C CYS A 327 -18.67 15.63 9.58
N VAL A 328 -19.98 15.59 9.83
CA VAL A 328 -20.64 16.41 10.84
C VAL A 328 -20.02 16.13 12.22
N ILE A 329 -19.67 17.19 12.95
CA ILE A 329 -19.17 17.15 14.34
C ILE A 329 -20.24 16.58 15.27
#